data_AF-A0A415KEU3-F1
#
_entry.id   AF-A0A415KEU3-F1
#
_cell.length_a   1.000
_cell.length_b   1.000
_cell.length_c   1.000
_cell.angle_alpha   90.00
_cell.angle_beta   90.00
_cell.angle_gamma   90.00
#
_symmetry.space_group_name_H-M   'P 1'
#
loop_
_entity.id
_entity.type
_entity.pdbx_description
1 polymer ?
#
loop_
_entity_poly.entity_id
_entity_poly.type
_entity_poly.pdbx_seq_one_letter_code
_entity_poly.pdbx_strand_id
1 'polypeptide(L)'
;MADEHETESKAWAIEAAAAEAASRAAEEVHRPPVVPMERVVGREDIERGERAGRKRSQEPGFPRFFAELNLGLILTAFAIVAFKTPNHFAFGGTSGVSVILSTLFPTLPVGVFMWIINAVLVVLGFIFLERKAILWSVFASFALSAYVSLFELFIPTDVSMTGDMWLDLCFAVILPALGSAIVFDIGASTGGTDILAMILKRRTTLEIGRALLLVDIGIVTVAAFLYGPRVGLYCVLGLFAKTLVVDKAIESIHLRKVCTIICTEPRKVEEFIVKHLNRTATISRGYGAFSGKCVTVIMSVLSRREAVQLRRYTREIDPGAFITIVDSSEIVGKGFRGTN
;
A
#
# COMPACT_ATOMS: atom_id res chain seq x y z
N MET A 1 29.20 -68.42 -32.59
CA MET A 1 28.92 -67.49 -33.72
C MET A 1 27.46 -67.04 -33.81
N ALA A 2 26.43 -67.85 -33.51
CA ALA A 2 25.04 -67.36 -33.53
C ALA A 2 24.68 -66.46 -32.32
N ASP A 3 25.31 -66.70 -31.16
CA ASP A 3 24.99 -66.04 -29.88
C ASP A 3 25.60 -64.62 -29.76
N GLU A 4 26.73 -64.37 -30.42
CA GLU A 4 27.39 -63.05 -30.49
C GLU A 4 26.61 -62.05 -31.37
N HIS A 5 26.03 -62.52 -32.48
CA HIS A 5 25.23 -61.66 -33.35
C HIS A 5 23.91 -61.22 -32.69
N GLU A 6 23.30 -62.06 -31.86
CA GLU A 6 22.08 -61.71 -31.15
C GLU A 6 22.32 -60.71 -30.01
N THR A 7 23.49 -60.80 -29.36
CA THR A 7 23.91 -59.86 -28.31
C THR A 7 24.30 -58.50 -28.89
N GLU A 8 25.01 -58.45 -30.02
CA GLU A 8 25.32 -57.20 -30.74
C GLU A 8 24.04 -56.50 -31.25
N SER A 9 23.08 -57.26 -31.79
CA SER A 9 21.81 -56.69 -32.25
C SER A 9 20.98 -56.08 -31.12
N LYS A 10 21.00 -56.68 -29.92
CA LYS A 10 20.31 -56.14 -28.73
C LYS A 10 21.02 -54.90 -28.19
N ALA A 11 22.35 -54.87 -28.20
CA ALA A 11 23.13 -53.71 -27.80
C ALA A 11 22.84 -52.50 -28.69
N TRP A 12 22.79 -52.71 -30.02
CA TRP A 12 22.47 -51.65 -30.98
C TRP A 12 21.05 -51.10 -30.80
N ALA A 13 20.07 -51.95 -30.50
CA ALA A 13 18.69 -51.51 -30.23
C ALA A 13 18.58 -50.65 -28.97
N ILE A 14 19.36 -50.95 -27.93
CA ILE A 14 19.40 -50.16 -26.68
C ILE A 14 20.05 -48.80 -26.92
N GLU A 15 21.18 -48.76 -27.65
CA GLU A 15 21.83 -47.49 -28.01
C GLU A 15 20.94 -46.61 -28.89
N ALA A 16 20.25 -47.20 -29.86
CA ALA A 16 19.30 -46.47 -30.70
C ALA A 16 18.14 -45.87 -29.89
N ALA A 17 17.57 -46.64 -28.95
CA ALA A 17 16.52 -46.15 -28.05
C ALA A 17 17.02 -45.06 -27.09
N ALA A 18 18.25 -45.17 -26.58
CA ALA A 18 18.87 -44.16 -25.74
C ALA A 18 19.18 -42.87 -26.54
N ALA A 19 19.65 -42.99 -27.78
CA ALA A 19 19.88 -41.86 -28.67
C ALA A 19 18.58 -41.16 -29.06
N GLU A 20 17.50 -41.92 -29.31
CA GLU A 20 16.18 -41.36 -29.61
C GLU A 20 15.58 -40.66 -28.38
N ALA A 21 15.74 -41.23 -27.18
CA ALA A 21 15.34 -40.60 -25.92
C ALA A 21 16.14 -39.32 -25.64
N ALA A 22 17.45 -39.33 -25.90
CA ALA A 22 18.32 -38.15 -25.77
C ALA A 22 17.95 -37.07 -26.80
N SER A 23 17.62 -37.45 -28.04
CA SER A 23 17.15 -36.54 -29.09
C SER A 23 15.81 -35.91 -28.73
N ARG A 24 14.85 -36.69 -28.21
CA ARG A 24 13.55 -36.16 -27.73
C ARG A 24 13.72 -35.22 -26.53
N ALA A 25 14.63 -35.55 -25.60
CA ALA A 25 14.97 -34.66 -24.48
C ALA A 25 15.65 -33.37 -24.97
N ALA A 26 16.54 -33.44 -25.96
CA ALA A 26 17.17 -32.27 -26.57
C ALA A 26 16.17 -31.39 -27.33
N GLU A 27 15.21 -31.98 -28.04
CA GLU A 27 14.10 -31.25 -28.68
C GLU A 27 13.17 -30.58 -27.67
N GLU A 28 12.94 -31.17 -26.50
CA GLU A 28 12.19 -30.54 -25.41
C GLU A 28 12.93 -29.33 -24.81
N VAL A 29 14.25 -29.38 -24.75
CA VAL A 29 15.11 -28.28 -24.28
C VAL A 29 15.20 -27.14 -25.30
N HIS A 30 15.10 -27.42 -26.59
CA HIS A 30 15.18 -26.42 -27.67
C HIS A 30 13.83 -25.81 -28.08
N ARG A 31 12.70 -26.29 -27.55
CA ARG A 31 11.41 -25.60 -27.74
C ARG A 31 11.46 -24.24 -27.04
N PRO A 32 10.98 -23.16 -27.68
CA PRO A 32 10.91 -21.86 -27.03
C PRO A 32 10.18 -22.01 -25.69
N PRO A 33 10.72 -21.41 -24.62
CA PRO A 33 10.37 -21.73 -23.23
C PRO A 33 8.90 -21.47 -22.89
N VAL A 34 8.21 -20.70 -23.73
CA VAL A 34 6.78 -20.43 -23.64
C VAL A 34 6.27 -20.48 -25.09
N VAL A 35 5.22 -21.27 -25.35
CA VAL A 35 4.51 -21.13 -26.64
C VAL A 35 3.95 -19.71 -26.65
N PRO A 36 4.35 -18.83 -27.58
CA PRO A 36 3.83 -17.47 -27.62
C PRO A 36 2.31 -17.54 -27.61
N MET A 37 1.69 -16.81 -26.69
CA MET A 37 0.24 -16.84 -26.49
C MET A 37 -0.53 -16.13 -27.64
N GLU A 38 0.06 -16.04 -28.83
CA GLU A 38 -0.51 -15.47 -30.07
C GLU A 38 -1.85 -16.12 -30.45
N ARG A 39 -2.17 -17.30 -29.90
CA ARG A 39 -3.45 -18.00 -30.14
C ARG A 39 -4.53 -17.77 -29.07
N VAL A 40 -4.23 -17.12 -27.94
CA VAL A 40 -5.16 -16.95 -26.81
C VAL A 40 -5.57 -15.49 -26.61
N VAL A 41 -4.68 -14.55 -26.90
CA VAL A 41 -4.92 -13.11 -26.72
C VAL A 41 -5.09 -12.46 -28.09
N GLY A 42 -6.32 -12.07 -28.43
CA GLY A 42 -6.58 -11.34 -29.67
C GLY A 42 -6.02 -9.91 -29.63
N ARG A 43 -5.89 -9.26 -30.80
CA ARG A 43 -5.51 -7.82 -30.85
C ARG A 43 -6.42 -6.95 -29.98
N GLU A 44 -7.72 -7.27 -29.94
CA GLU A 44 -8.69 -6.57 -29.10
C GLU A 44 -8.39 -6.71 -27.60
N ASP A 45 -7.97 -7.89 -27.14
CA ASP A 45 -7.61 -8.13 -25.74
C ASP A 45 -6.33 -7.37 -25.37
N ILE A 46 -5.35 -7.29 -26.29
CA ILE A 46 -4.13 -6.49 -26.12
C ILE A 46 -4.49 -5.01 -25.99
N GLU A 47 -5.28 -4.46 -26.92
CA GLU A 47 -5.71 -3.06 -26.88
C GLU A 47 -6.52 -2.76 -25.63
N ARG A 48 -7.42 -3.67 -25.23
CA ARG A 48 -8.21 -3.54 -24.01
C ARG A 48 -7.33 -3.56 -22.77
N GLY A 49 -6.34 -4.45 -22.71
CA GLY A 49 -5.33 -4.52 -21.66
C GLY A 49 -4.50 -3.24 -21.57
N GLU A 50 -4.04 -2.71 -22.70
CA GLU A 50 -3.33 -1.43 -22.75
C GLU A 50 -4.19 -0.25 -22.31
N ARG A 51 -5.45 -0.17 -22.76
CA ARG A 51 -6.40 0.88 -22.35
C ARG A 51 -6.69 0.80 -20.85
N ALA A 52 -6.90 -0.40 -20.33
CA ALA A 52 -7.09 -0.62 -18.89
C ALA A 52 -5.85 -0.24 -18.08
N GLY A 53 -4.65 -0.58 -18.59
CA GLY A 53 -3.37 -0.16 -18.02
C GLY A 53 -3.21 1.36 -17.98
N ARG A 54 -3.46 2.05 -19.10
CA ARG A 54 -3.40 3.52 -19.21
C ARG A 54 -4.41 4.21 -18.30
N LYS A 55 -5.65 3.70 -18.22
CA LYS A 55 -6.70 4.24 -17.34
C LYS A 55 -6.35 4.08 -15.86
N ARG A 56 -5.64 3.01 -15.48
CA ARG A 56 -5.16 2.79 -14.10
C ARG A 56 -3.94 3.65 -13.74
N SER A 57 -3.10 3.97 -14.72
CA SER A 57 -2.00 4.92 -14.53
C SER A 57 -2.42 6.38 -14.62
N GLN A 58 -3.61 6.68 -15.15
CA GLN A 58 -4.15 8.03 -15.16
C GLN A 58 -4.49 8.46 -13.73
N GLU A 59 -3.94 9.61 -13.34
CA GLU A 59 -4.33 10.30 -12.12
C GLU A 59 -5.80 10.75 -12.23
N PRO A 60 -6.55 10.76 -11.11
CA PRO A 60 -7.92 11.28 -11.12
C PRO A 60 -7.96 12.69 -11.71
N GLY A 61 -9.00 13.00 -12.49
CA GLY A 61 -9.15 14.34 -13.06
C GLY A 61 -9.14 15.42 -11.97
N PHE A 62 -8.50 16.55 -12.25
CA PHE A 62 -8.29 17.67 -11.31
C PHE A 62 -9.49 18.01 -10.40
N PRO A 63 -10.76 18.12 -10.88
CA PRO A 63 -11.88 18.47 -10.00
C PRO A 63 -12.26 17.36 -9.01
N ARG A 64 -12.15 16.08 -9.41
CA ARG A 64 -12.41 14.95 -8.48
C ARG A 64 -11.31 14.84 -7.45
N PHE A 65 -10.06 14.94 -7.91
CA PHE A 65 -8.90 15.00 -7.03
C PHE A 65 -9.04 16.11 -5.97
N PHE A 66 -9.40 17.32 -6.40
CA PHE A 66 -9.55 18.46 -5.50
C PHE A 66 -10.72 18.26 -4.52
N ALA A 67 -11.85 17.70 -4.97
CA ALA A 67 -12.99 17.41 -4.10
C ALA A 67 -12.66 16.35 -3.04
N GLU A 68 -12.03 15.24 -3.44
CA GLU A 68 -11.61 14.15 -2.54
C GLU A 68 -10.60 14.66 -1.50
N LEU A 69 -9.60 15.44 -1.96
CA LEU A 69 -8.60 16.05 -1.10
C LEU A 69 -9.25 16.91 -0.01
N ASN A 70 -10.07 17.89 -0.41
CA ASN A 70 -10.69 18.81 0.55
C ASN A 70 -11.67 18.10 1.47
N LEU A 71 -12.41 17.10 0.98
CA LEU A 71 -13.29 16.28 1.82
C LEU A 71 -12.50 15.59 2.95
N GLY A 72 -11.36 14.99 2.62
CA GLY A 72 -10.51 14.33 3.63
C GLY A 72 -9.90 15.31 4.64
N LEU A 73 -9.49 16.49 4.17
CA LEU A 73 -8.93 17.55 5.03
C LEU A 73 -9.98 18.15 5.96
N ILE A 74 -11.18 18.46 5.44
CA ILE A 74 -12.31 18.98 6.23
C ILE A 74 -12.72 17.98 7.31
N LEU A 75 -12.82 16.70 6.98
CA LEU A 75 -13.16 15.65 7.94
C LEU A 75 -12.13 15.56 9.07
N THR A 76 -10.85 15.66 8.72
CA THR A 76 -9.74 15.63 9.68
C THR A 76 -9.74 16.88 10.55
N ALA A 77 -9.93 18.06 9.95
CA ALA A 77 -9.97 19.33 10.67
C ALA A 77 -11.14 19.37 11.67
N PHE A 78 -12.32 18.96 11.23
CA PHE A 78 -13.51 18.87 12.09
C PHE A 78 -13.24 17.99 13.30
N ALA A 79 -12.62 16.82 13.09
CA ALA A 79 -12.34 15.91 14.19
C ALA A 79 -11.32 16.45 15.20
N ILE A 80 -10.32 17.21 14.72
CA ILE A 80 -9.36 17.90 15.59
C ILE A 80 -10.09 18.90 16.47
N VAL A 81 -10.88 19.81 15.87
CA VAL A 81 -11.51 20.91 16.60
C VAL A 81 -12.64 20.42 17.51
N ALA A 82 -13.49 19.52 17.04
CA ALA A 82 -14.70 19.09 17.76
C ALA A 82 -14.43 18.04 18.86
N PHE A 83 -13.43 17.16 18.68
CA PHE A 83 -13.21 16.04 19.59
C PHE A 83 -11.83 16.05 20.25
N LYS A 84 -10.78 16.42 19.51
CA LYS A 84 -9.39 16.35 19.99
C LYS A 84 -9.05 17.51 20.92
N THR A 85 -9.36 18.74 20.50
CA THR A 85 -9.03 19.96 21.24
C THR A 85 -9.75 20.08 22.59
N PRO A 86 -11.08 19.85 22.70
CA PRO A 86 -11.80 20.05 23.98
C PRO A 86 -11.39 19.08 25.09
N ASN A 87 -10.93 17.88 24.72
CA ASN A 87 -10.48 16.86 25.67
C ASN A 87 -8.95 16.84 25.87
N HIS A 88 -8.23 17.79 25.27
CA HIS A 88 -6.77 17.86 25.29
C HIS A 88 -6.07 16.58 24.83
N PHE A 89 -6.66 15.90 23.84
CA PHE A 89 -6.09 14.65 23.33
C PHE A 89 -4.83 14.92 22.53
N ALA A 90 -3.67 14.57 23.09
CA ALA A 90 -2.37 14.72 22.45
C ALA A 90 -1.70 13.35 22.23
N PHE A 91 -2.35 12.49 21.44
CA PHE A 91 -1.80 11.18 21.06
C PHE A 91 -0.91 11.22 19.79
N GLY A 92 -0.11 12.28 19.68
CA GLY A 92 0.90 12.40 18.62
C GLY A 92 0.50 13.17 17.36
N GLY A 93 1.41 13.22 16.39
CA GLY A 93 1.28 14.04 15.19
C GLY A 93 1.52 15.54 15.44
N THR A 94 1.52 16.35 14.37
CA THR A 94 1.65 17.81 14.50
C THR A 94 0.50 18.42 15.30
N SER A 95 -0.73 17.93 15.10
CA SER A 95 -1.90 18.36 15.89
C SER A 95 -1.77 18.02 17.38
N GLY A 96 -1.13 16.91 17.76
CA GLY A 96 -0.89 16.58 19.17
C GLY A 96 0.09 17.56 19.83
N VAL A 97 1.18 17.90 19.13
CA VAL A 97 2.12 18.93 19.59
C VAL A 97 1.43 20.30 19.68
N SER A 98 0.58 20.64 18.70
CA SER A 98 -0.16 21.91 18.70
C SER A 98 -1.15 22.03 19.87
N VAL A 99 -1.80 20.95 20.28
CA VAL A 99 -2.68 20.94 21.47
C VAL A 99 -1.87 21.25 22.73
N ILE A 100 -0.72 20.60 22.92
CA ILE A 100 0.18 20.86 24.05
C ILE A 100 0.64 22.31 24.05
N LEU A 101 1.11 22.82 22.91
CA LEU A 101 1.60 24.19 22.79
C LEU A 101 0.50 25.22 23.05
N SER A 102 -0.74 24.97 22.60
CA SER A 102 -1.87 25.86 22.87
C SER A 102 -2.20 25.93 24.37
N THR A 103 -2.00 24.85 25.11
CA THR A 103 -2.12 24.90 26.59
C THR A 103 -0.97 25.64 27.24
N LEU A 104 0.26 25.49 26.76
CA LEU A 104 1.43 26.20 27.31
C LEU A 104 1.42 27.70 26.97
N PHE A 105 0.83 28.07 25.84
CA PHE A 105 0.69 29.43 25.33
C PHE A 105 -0.78 29.74 25.01
N PRO A 106 -1.62 30.02 26.03
CA PRO A 106 -3.07 30.18 25.88
C PRO A 106 -3.49 31.33 24.95
N THR A 107 -2.56 32.23 24.61
CA THR A 107 -2.80 33.34 23.69
C THR A 107 -2.99 32.90 22.25
N LEU A 108 -2.58 31.68 21.88
CA LEU A 108 -2.61 31.18 20.51
C LEU A 108 -3.42 29.86 20.42
N PRO A 109 -4.36 29.75 19.45
CA PRO A 109 -5.16 28.55 19.26
C PRO A 109 -4.34 27.43 18.58
N VAL A 110 -4.89 26.21 18.57
CA VAL A 110 -4.22 25.02 18.03
C VAL A 110 -3.89 25.20 16.55
N GLY A 111 -4.80 25.82 15.79
CA GLY A 111 -4.59 26.12 14.37
C GLY A 111 -3.31 26.93 14.09
N VAL A 112 -3.00 27.94 14.91
CA VAL A 112 -1.78 28.77 14.75
C VAL A 112 -0.52 27.94 14.96
N PHE A 113 -0.49 27.07 15.98
CA PHE A 113 0.64 26.17 16.17
C PHE A 113 0.77 25.16 15.04
N MET A 114 -0.34 24.69 14.47
CA MET A 114 -0.28 23.83 13.29
C MET A 114 0.33 24.55 12.10
N TRP A 115 0.00 25.83 11.85
CA TRP A 115 0.65 26.63 10.80
C TRP A 115 2.16 26.71 10.98
N ILE A 116 2.63 26.99 12.20
CA ILE A 116 4.07 27.11 12.50
C ILE A 116 4.78 25.77 12.29
N ILE A 117 4.26 24.69 12.88
CA ILE A 117 4.90 23.37 12.79
C ILE A 117 4.90 22.86 11.35
N ASN A 118 3.76 22.98 10.64
CA ASN A 118 3.66 22.54 9.26
C ASN A 118 4.58 23.37 8.35
N ALA A 119 4.73 24.68 8.58
CA ALA A 119 5.68 25.50 7.83
C ALA A 119 7.13 25.00 8.01
N VAL A 120 7.54 24.67 9.25
CA VAL A 120 8.88 24.10 9.53
C VAL A 120 9.06 22.77 8.82
N LEU A 121 8.08 21.86 8.90
CA LEU A 121 8.14 20.56 8.25
C LEU A 121 8.18 20.66 6.73
N VAL A 122 7.43 21.60 6.14
CA VAL A 122 7.45 21.88 4.70
C VAL A 122 8.83 22.37 4.26
N VAL A 123 9.44 23.30 5.00
CA VAL A 123 10.81 23.78 4.72
C VAL A 123 11.80 22.62 4.76
N LEU A 124 11.75 21.80 5.82
CA LEU A 124 12.60 20.60 5.92
C LEU A 124 12.34 19.64 4.76
N GLY A 125 11.08 19.43 4.41
CA GLY A 125 10.73 18.54 3.32
C GLY A 125 11.20 19.06 1.96
N PHE A 126 11.19 20.36 1.69
CA PHE A 126 11.78 20.92 0.47
C PHE A 126 13.30 20.75 0.39
N ILE A 127 13.99 20.69 1.54
CA ILE A 127 15.43 20.46 1.62
C ILE A 127 15.76 18.97 1.36
N PHE A 128 14.95 18.05 1.87
CA PHE A 128 15.27 16.61 1.87
C PHE A 128 14.50 15.75 0.84
N LEU A 129 13.36 16.21 0.31
CA LEU A 129 12.51 15.49 -0.65
C LEU A 129 12.56 16.10 -2.05
N GLU A 130 12.13 15.32 -3.04
CA GLU A 130 11.95 15.81 -4.41
C GLU A 130 10.71 16.70 -4.52
N ARG A 131 10.83 17.79 -5.30
CA ARG A 131 9.81 18.84 -5.42
C ARG A 131 8.43 18.30 -5.85
N LYS A 132 8.41 17.28 -6.71
CA LYS A 132 7.15 16.66 -7.19
C LYS A 132 6.41 15.92 -6.09
N ALA A 133 7.14 15.25 -5.18
CA ALA A 133 6.55 14.47 -4.10
C ALA A 133 5.96 15.35 -2.99
N ILE A 134 6.54 16.53 -2.75
CA ILE A 134 6.11 17.38 -1.64
C ILE A 134 5.00 18.37 -2.00
N LEU A 135 4.88 18.81 -3.25
CA LEU A 135 3.99 19.93 -3.62
C LEU A 135 2.53 19.73 -3.14
N TRP A 136 1.97 18.54 -3.36
CA TRP A 136 0.61 18.22 -2.90
C TRP A 136 0.51 18.09 -1.39
N SER A 137 1.55 17.56 -0.75
CA SER A 137 1.64 17.49 0.71
C SER A 137 1.72 18.88 1.33
N VAL A 138 2.46 19.83 0.74
CA VAL A 138 2.51 21.22 1.18
C VAL A 138 1.13 21.87 1.14
N PHE A 139 0.45 21.75 0.00
CA PHE A 139 -0.91 22.28 -0.16
C PHE A 139 -1.85 21.70 0.90
N ALA A 140 -1.85 20.37 1.07
CA ALA A 140 -2.69 19.69 2.05
C ALA A 140 -2.35 20.07 3.50
N SER A 141 -1.06 20.27 3.83
CA SER A 141 -0.61 20.73 5.15
C SER A 141 -1.24 22.07 5.52
N PHE A 142 -1.13 23.04 4.61
CA PHE A 142 -1.62 24.39 4.82
C PHE A 142 -3.14 24.47 4.74
N ALA A 143 -3.76 23.71 3.85
CA ALA A 143 -5.21 23.61 3.78
C ALA A 143 -5.79 23.00 5.06
N LEU A 144 -5.16 21.95 5.62
CA LEU A 144 -5.58 21.40 6.92
C LEU A 144 -5.47 22.44 8.04
N SER A 145 -4.34 23.15 8.14
CA SER A 145 -4.16 24.23 9.12
C SER A 145 -5.21 25.33 8.95
N ALA A 146 -5.52 25.72 7.71
CA ALA A 146 -6.55 26.70 7.39
C ALA A 146 -7.93 26.23 7.83
N TYR A 147 -8.30 24.98 7.55
CA TYR A 147 -9.59 24.41 7.96
C TYR A 147 -9.72 24.27 9.48
N VAL A 148 -8.64 23.89 10.17
CA VAL A 148 -8.62 23.86 11.65
C VAL A 148 -8.85 25.27 12.20
N SER A 149 -8.07 26.26 11.75
CA SER A 149 -8.25 27.66 12.17
C SER A 149 -9.64 28.19 11.85
N LEU A 150 -10.22 27.81 10.70
CA LEU A 150 -11.58 28.21 10.33
C LEU A 150 -12.61 27.59 11.28
N PHE A 151 -12.49 26.30 11.60
CA PHE A 151 -13.42 25.63 12.50
C PHE A 151 -13.30 26.12 13.94
N GLU A 152 -12.11 26.49 14.41
CA GLU A 152 -11.91 27.12 15.73
C GLU A 152 -12.69 28.44 15.88
N LEU A 153 -13.00 29.14 14.78
CA LEU A 153 -13.82 30.36 14.81
C LEU A 153 -15.32 30.08 14.98
N PHE A 154 -15.80 28.90 14.59
CA PHE A 154 -17.23 28.56 14.55
C PHE A 154 -17.64 27.51 15.59
N ILE A 155 -16.71 26.66 16.03
CA ILE A 155 -16.95 25.57 16.96
C ILE A 155 -16.30 25.93 18.30
N PRO A 156 -17.08 26.03 19.39
CA PRO A 156 -16.53 26.22 20.73
C PRO A 156 -15.59 25.07 21.07
N THR A 157 -14.32 25.38 21.33
CA THR A 157 -13.30 24.38 21.67
C THR A 157 -13.28 24.01 23.15
N ASP A 158 -14.08 24.70 23.95
CA ASP A 158 -14.17 24.64 25.40
C ASP A 158 -15.18 23.59 25.90
N VAL A 159 -16.05 23.09 25.02
CA VAL A 159 -17.04 22.06 25.36
C VAL A 159 -16.91 20.85 24.45
N SER A 160 -16.76 19.67 25.06
CA SER A 160 -16.82 18.38 24.36
C SER A 160 -18.14 18.25 23.60
N MET A 161 -18.08 17.90 22.31
CA MET A 161 -19.27 17.84 21.46
C MET A 161 -20.27 16.75 21.90
N THR A 162 -19.79 15.68 22.56
CA THR A 162 -20.65 14.59 23.05
C THR A 162 -20.87 14.60 24.56
N GLY A 163 -20.03 15.30 25.31
CA GLY A 163 -19.98 15.22 26.77
C GLY A 163 -19.37 13.92 27.31
N ASP A 164 -18.95 12.99 26.44
CA ASP A 164 -18.29 11.73 26.81
C ASP A 164 -16.91 11.61 26.14
N MET A 165 -15.89 11.67 26.99
CA MET A 165 -14.49 11.56 26.61
C MET A 165 -14.15 10.25 25.86
N TRP A 166 -14.86 9.14 26.12
CA TRP A 166 -14.68 7.89 25.38
C TRP A 166 -15.22 7.97 23.96
N LEU A 167 -16.42 8.54 23.79
CA LEU A 167 -17.02 8.70 22.48
C LEU A 167 -16.21 9.70 21.64
N ASP A 168 -15.77 10.79 22.25
CA ASP A 168 -14.89 11.76 21.61
C ASP A 168 -13.57 11.14 21.19
N LEU A 169 -12.97 10.26 21.99
CA LEU A 169 -11.75 9.54 21.61
C LEU A 169 -11.97 8.70 20.34
N CYS A 170 -13.09 7.97 20.26
CA CYS A 170 -13.43 7.17 19.09
C CYS A 170 -13.50 8.03 17.82
N PHE A 171 -14.21 9.17 17.87
CA PHE A 171 -14.34 10.06 16.71
C PHE A 171 -13.05 10.84 16.40
N ALA A 172 -12.26 11.18 17.43
CA ALA A 172 -10.94 11.79 17.28
C ALA A 172 -9.92 10.86 16.60
N VAL A 173 -10.17 9.54 16.53
CA VAL A 173 -9.34 8.58 15.81
C VAL A 173 -9.94 8.19 14.46
N ILE A 174 -11.23 7.84 14.41
CA ILE A 174 -11.87 7.30 13.20
C ILE A 174 -11.97 8.35 12.09
N LEU A 175 -12.38 9.59 12.42
CA LEU A 175 -12.58 10.62 11.39
C LEU A 175 -11.25 11.06 10.75
N PRO A 176 -10.16 11.32 11.52
CA PRO A 176 -8.85 11.54 10.92
C PRO A 176 -8.32 10.33 10.15
N ALA A 177 -8.65 9.09 10.56
CA ALA A 177 -8.27 7.90 9.80
C ALA A 177 -8.92 7.86 8.42
N LEU A 178 -10.22 8.14 8.35
CA LEU A 178 -10.95 8.22 7.09
C LEU A 178 -10.44 9.38 6.22
N GLY A 179 -10.25 10.55 6.82
CA GLY A 179 -9.74 11.71 6.11
C GLY A 179 -8.34 11.48 5.55
N SER A 180 -7.44 10.94 6.38
CA SER A 180 -6.08 10.59 5.96
C SER A 180 -6.09 9.51 4.87
N ALA A 181 -6.92 8.47 5.00
CA ALA A 181 -7.04 7.43 3.97
C ALA A 181 -7.44 8.00 2.60
N ILE A 182 -8.37 8.97 2.55
CA ILE A 182 -8.77 9.65 1.31
C ILE A 182 -7.60 10.47 0.73
N VAL A 183 -6.94 11.28 1.57
CA VAL A 183 -5.82 12.14 1.15
C VAL A 183 -4.62 11.30 0.67
N PHE A 184 -4.35 10.17 1.33
CA PHE A 184 -3.27 9.26 0.94
C PHE A 184 -3.55 8.45 -0.32
N ASP A 185 -4.80 8.04 -0.59
CA ASP A 185 -5.15 7.28 -1.81
C ASP A 185 -4.87 8.07 -3.10
N ILE A 186 -4.93 9.41 -3.01
CA ILE A 186 -4.60 10.32 -4.10
C ILE A 186 -3.12 10.74 -4.11
N GLY A 187 -2.28 10.17 -3.25
CA GLY A 187 -0.83 10.42 -3.21
C GLY A 187 -0.41 11.72 -2.52
N ALA A 188 -1.31 12.37 -1.79
CA ALA A 188 -1.01 13.52 -0.94
C ALA A 188 -0.84 13.07 0.52
N SER A 189 -0.29 13.94 1.36
CA SER A 189 -0.25 13.75 2.81
C SER A 189 -0.82 14.98 3.49
N THR A 190 -1.50 14.78 4.63
CA THR A 190 -2.06 15.86 5.45
C THR A 190 -1.01 16.75 6.12
N GLY A 191 0.29 16.49 5.88
CA GLY A 191 1.31 17.49 6.15
C GLY A 191 1.91 17.51 7.54
N GLY A 192 1.60 16.49 8.34
CA GLY A 192 2.07 16.37 9.70
C GLY A 192 3.33 15.53 9.82
N THR A 193 3.32 14.60 10.77
CA THR A 193 4.39 13.62 11.01
C THR A 193 4.73 12.77 9.79
N ASP A 194 3.84 12.68 8.81
CA ASP A 194 4.03 11.97 7.55
C ASP A 194 5.16 12.57 6.69
N ILE A 195 5.31 13.90 6.67
CA ILE A 195 6.46 14.54 6.00
C ILE A 195 7.73 14.11 6.70
N LEU A 196 7.73 14.10 8.04
CA LEU A 196 8.86 13.62 8.84
C LEU A 196 9.16 12.14 8.53
N ALA A 197 8.12 11.32 8.40
CA ALA A 197 8.19 9.91 8.04
C ALA A 197 8.85 9.70 6.67
N MET A 198 8.45 10.49 5.66
CA MET A 198 9.01 10.46 4.32
C MET A 198 10.47 10.92 4.29
N ILE A 199 10.82 11.96 5.05
CA ILE A 199 12.22 12.41 5.22
C ILE A 199 13.06 11.27 5.81
N LEU A 200 12.56 10.64 6.89
CA LEU A 200 13.29 9.60 7.62
C LEU A 200 13.46 8.33 6.79
N LYS A 201 12.44 7.94 6.02
CA LYS A 201 12.50 6.82 5.05
C LYS A 201 13.64 7.00 4.05
N ARG A 202 13.86 8.22 3.58
CA ARG A 202 14.89 8.52 2.57
C ARG A 202 16.31 8.48 3.13
N ARG A 203 16.46 8.64 4.45
CA ARG A 203 17.77 8.81 5.11
C ARG A 203 18.16 7.63 6.01
N THR A 204 17.24 6.71 6.29
CA THR A 204 17.45 5.61 7.24
C THR A 204 16.69 4.35 6.82
N THR A 205 17.28 3.19 7.09
CA THR A 205 16.64 1.86 6.95
C THR A 205 15.80 1.47 8.16
N LEU A 206 15.67 2.37 9.14
CA LEU A 206 14.87 2.15 10.34
C LEU A 206 13.40 1.96 9.97
N GLU A 207 12.71 1.11 10.73
CA GLU A 207 11.26 1.00 10.67
C GLU A 207 10.64 2.35 11.07
N ILE A 208 10.19 3.10 10.07
CA ILE A 208 9.66 4.47 10.20
C ILE A 208 8.59 4.55 11.29
N GLY A 209 7.72 3.53 11.35
CA GLY A 209 6.67 3.42 12.37
C GLY A 209 7.22 3.42 13.80
N ARG A 210 8.38 2.80 14.06
CA ARG A 210 9.00 2.83 15.40
C ARG A 210 9.49 4.23 15.77
N ALA A 211 10.08 4.96 14.82
CA ALA A 211 10.57 6.31 15.08
C ALA A 211 9.42 7.29 15.38
N LEU A 212 8.35 7.24 14.58
CA LEU A 212 7.15 8.04 14.83
C LEU A 212 6.47 7.67 16.15
N LEU A 213 6.39 6.37 16.46
CA LEU A 213 5.83 5.89 17.72
C LEU A 213 6.59 6.43 18.93
N LEU A 214 7.94 6.47 18.88
CA LEU A 214 8.75 7.04 19.96
C LEU A 214 8.49 8.53 20.19
N VAL A 215 8.37 9.30 19.10
CA VAL A 215 8.01 10.73 19.18
C VAL A 215 6.61 10.90 19.78
N ASP A 216 5.64 10.12 19.31
CA ASP A 216 4.26 10.18 19.78
C ASP A 216 4.14 9.74 21.25
N ILE A 217 4.91 8.74 21.71
CA ILE A 217 5.00 8.36 23.13
C ILE A 217 5.52 9.54 23.98
N GLY A 218 6.51 10.28 23.48
CA GLY A 218 6.99 11.49 24.14
C GLY A 218 5.89 12.54 24.32
N ILE A 219 5.12 12.80 23.24
CA ILE A 219 3.98 13.72 23.26
C ILE A 219 2.91 13.27 24.26
N VAL A 220 2.54 11.98 24.25
CA VAL A 220 1.57 11.40 25.20
C VAL A 220 2.04 11.53 26.65
N THR A 221 3.34 11.32 26.89
CA THR A 221 3.93 11.43 28.23
C THR A 221 3.81 12.86 28.75
N VAL A 222 4.17 13.85 27.92
CA VAL A 222 4.03 15.27 28.27
C VAL A 222 2.55 15.62 28.53
N ALA A 223 1.64 15.11 27.70
CA ALA A 223 0.20 15.31 27.88
C ALA A 223 -0.31 14.72 29.21
N ALA A 224 0.15 13.52 29.58
CA ALA A 224 -0.20 12.89 30.85
C ALA A 224 0.26 13.70 32.06
N PHE A 225 1.44 14.34 31.98
CA PHE A 225 1.94 15.23 33.03
C PHE A 225 1.16 16.56 33.10
N LEU A 226 0.77 17.13 31.96
CA LEU A 226 0.09 18.43 31.91
C LEU A 226 -1.41 18.34 32.26
N TYR A 227 -2.12 17.35 31.72
CA TYR A 227 -3.58 17.24 31.83
C TYR A 227 -4.04 16.18 32.83
N GLY A 228 -3.09 15.54 33.52
CA GLY A 228 -3.34 14.53 34.53
C GLY A 228 -3.51 13.10 33.99
N PRO A 229 -3.58 12.11 34.89
CA PRO A 229 -3.48 10.70 34.55
C PRO A 229 -4.67 10.20 33.72
N ARG A 230 -5.86 10.76 33.91
CA ARG A 230 -7.06 10.39 33.13
C ARG A 230 -6.84 10.69 31.66
N VAL A 231 -6.57 11.96 31.31
CA VAL A 231 -6.32 12.39 29.92
C VAL A 231 -5.11 11.65 29.34
N GLY A 232 -4.05 11.45 30.13
CA GLY A 232 -2.88 10.67 29.74
C GLY A 232 -3.22 9.25 29.28
N LEU A 233 -4.02 8.50 30.05
CA LEU A 233 -4.43 7.14 29.69
C LEU A 233 -5.30 7.12 28.42
N TYR A 234 -6.20 8.08 28.25
CA TYR A 234 -6.95 8.23 27.00
C TYR A 234 -6.03 8.55 25.81
N CYS A 235 -4.97 9.34 26.01
CA CYS A 235 -3.98 9.60 24.97
C CYS A 235 -3.16 8.34 24.62
N VAL A 236 -2.81 7.50 25.61
CA VAL A 236 -2.16 6.20 25.34
C VAL A 236 -3.09 5.30 24.50
N LEU A 237 -4.36 5.21 24.86
CA LEU A 237 -5.35 4.44 24.11
C LEU A 237 -5.57 5.00 22.70
N GLY A 238 -5.65 6.33 22.58
CA GLY A 238 -5.74 7.03 21.30
C GLY A 238 -4.55 6.77 20.40
N LEU A 239 -3.33 6.73 20.96
CA LEU A 239 -2.11 6.44 20.20
C LEU A 239 -2.12 4.98 19.69
N PHE A 240 -2.53 4.04 20.52
CA PHE A 240 -2.67 2.65 20.11
C PHE A 240 -3.75 2.47 19.04
N ALA A 241 -4.90 3.13 19.20
CA ALA A 241 -5.97 3.09 18.21
C ALA A 241 -5.55 3.76 16.88
N LYS A 242 -4.87 4.91 16.95
CA LYS A 242 -4.31 5.61 15.78
C LYS A 242 -3.38 4.69 14.98
N THR A 243 -2.40 4.08 15.63
CA THR A 243 -1.42 3.20 14.95
C THR A 243 -2.09 1.95 14.35
N LEU A 244 -3.12 1.40 15.00
CA LEU A 244 -3.86 0.26 14.47
C LEU A 244 -4.83 0.60 13.34
N VAL A 245 -5.43 1.78 13.36
CA VAL A 245 -6.50 2.17 12.41
C VAL A 245 -5.93 3.03 11.30
N VAL A 246 -5.30 4.16 11.63
CA VAL A 246 -4.79 5.15 10.67
C VAL A 246 -3.61 4.56 9.90
N ASP A 247 -2.55 4.18 10.60
CA ASP A 247 -1.29 3.79 9.94
C ASP A 247 -1.45 2.50 9.15
N LYS A 248 -2.11 1.47 9.73
CA LYS A 248 -2.41 0.23 9.00
C LYS A 248 -3.38 0.43 7.84
N ALA A 249 -4.37 1.32 7.95
CA ALA A 249 -5.28 1.58 6.82
C ALA A 249 -4.51 2.24 5.67
N ILE A 250 -3.68 3.25 5.97
CA ILE A 250 -2.84 3.93 4.98
C ILE A 250 -1.86 2.95 4.33
N GLU A 251 -1.15 2.15 5.12
CA GLU A 251 -0.22 1.13 4.60
C GLU A 251 -0.97 0.11 3.73
N SER A 252 -2.17 -0.33 4.15
CA SER A 252 -2.98 -1.27 3.39
C SER A 252 -3.49 -0.74 2.05
N ILE A 253 -3.59 0.58 1.85
CA ILE A 253 -4.07 1.18 0.59
C ILE A 253 -3.01 1.03 -0.51
N HIS A 254 -1.72 1.10 -0.17
CA HIS A 254 -0.62 1.02 -1.13
C HIS A 254 -0.08 -0.40 -1.38
N LEU A 255 -0.42 -1.37 -0.54
CA LEU A 255 0.06 -2.76 -0.70
C LEU A 255 -0.48 -3.40 -1.99
N ARG A 256 0.42 -3.57 -2.95
CA ARG A 256 0.22 -4.45 -4.12
C ARG A 256 0.63 -5.86 -3.74
N LYS A 257 -0.05 -6.84 -4.34
CA LYS A 257 0.23 -8.26 -4.13
C LYS A 257 0.95 -8.81 -5.35
N VAL A 258 2.14 -9.35 -5.16
CA VAL A 258 2.83 -10.15 -6.16
C VAL A 258 2.34 -11.58 -5.98
N CYS A 259 1.54 -12.05 -6.92
CA CYS A 259 1.01 -13.40 -6.93
C CYS A 259 1.87 -14.26 -7.85
N THR A 260 2.46 -15.31 -7.29
CA THR A 260 3.16 -16.35 -8.04
C THR A 260 2.35 -17.63 -7.96
N ILE A 261 1.87 -18.11 -9.11
CA ILE A 261 1.01 -19.27 -9.26
C ILE A 261 1.81 -20.37 -9.94
N ILE A 262 1.78 -21.55 -9.33
CA ILE A 262 2.36 -22.76 -9.92
C ILE A 262 1.21 -23.74 -10.07
N CYS A 263 0.87 -24.05 -11.32
CA CYS A 263 -0.29 -24.88 -11.67
C CYS A 263 0.03 -25.84 -12.83
N THR A 264 -0.81 -26.85 -12.96
CA THR A 264 -0.76 -27.84 -14.03
C THR A 264 -1.61 -27.45 -15.24
N GLU A 265 -2.64 -26.63 -15.05
CA GLU A 265 -3.51 -26.07 -16.09
C GLU A 265 -3.31 -24.55 -16.25
N PRO A 266 -2.19 -24.09 -16.84
CA PRO A 266 -1.85 -22.66 -16.89
C PRO A 266 -2.80 -21.83 -17.76
N ARG A 267 -3.35 -22.40 -18.83
CA ARG A 267 -4.17 -21.68 -19.82
C ARG A 267 -5.41 -21.02 -19.22
N LYS A 268 -6.14 -21.74 -18.37
CA LYS A 268 -7.36 -21.21 -17.75
C LYS A 268 -7.05 -20.07 -16.77
N VAL A 269 -5.95 -20.21 -16.03
CA VAL A 269 -5.49 -19.18 -15.07
C VAL A 269 -5.02 -17.93 -15.83
N GLU A 270 -4.27 -18.10 -16.91
CA GLU A 270 -3.84 -17.00 -17.80
C GLU A 270 -5.03 -16.25 -18.38
N GLU A 271 -6.01 -16.97 -18.92
CA GLU A 271 -7.22 -16.38 -19.50
C GLU A 271 -8.03 -15.59 -18.47
N PHE A 272 -8.14 -16.08 -17.25
CA PHE A 272 -8.81 -15.35 -16.17
C PHE A 272 -8.06 -14.06 -15.80
N ILE A 273 -6.73 -14.10 -15.70
CA ILE A 273 -5.93 -12.91 -15.40
C ILE A 273 -6.09 -11.86 -16.50
N VAL A 274 -6.02 -12.26 -17.76
CA VAL A 274 -6.10 -11.34 -18.90
C VAL A 274 -7.53 -10.85 -19.12
N LYS A 275 -8.51 -11.74 -19.24
CA LYS A 275 -9.88 -11.40 -19.66
C LYS A 275 -10.77 -10.93 -18.51
N HIS A 276 -10.60 -11.45 -17.30
CA HIS A 276 -11.47 -11.11 -16.16
C HIS A 276 -10.83 -10.04 -15.29
N LEU A 277 -9.56 -10.18 -14.93
CA LEU A 277 -8.86 -9.20 -14.09
C LEU A 277 -8.31 -8.00 -14.89
N ASN A 278 -8.24 -8.11 -16.22
CA ASN A 278 -7.59 -7.11 -17.09
C ASN A 278 -6.16 -6.82 -16.62
N ARG A 279 -5.39 -7.86 -16.29
CA ARG A 279 -4.03 -7.77 -15.75
C ARG A 279 -3.06 -8.51 -16.66
N THR A 280 -1.80 -8.07 -16.62
CA THR A 280 -0.72 -8.78 -17.28
C THR A 280 -0.16 -9.84 -16.34
N ALA A 281 0.32 -10.94 -16.92
CA ALA A 281 1.12 -11.93 -16.23
C ALA A 281 2.41 -12.18 -17.01
N THR A 282 3.48 -12.49 -16.28
CA THR A 282 4.72 -13.02 -16.84
C THR A 282 4.71 -14.53 -16.63
N ILE A 283 5.03 -15.27 -17.67
CA ILE A 283 5.00 -16.74 -17.65
C ILE A 283 6.44 -17.23 -17.78
N SER A 284 6.78 -18.21 -16.95
CA SER A 284 8.09 -18.87 -16.98
C SER A 284 7.90 -20.37 -16.74
N ARG A 285 8.87 -21.17 -17.21
CA ARG A 285 8.93 -22.60 -16.90
C ARG A 285 9.89 -22.82 -15.74
N GLY A 286 9.49 -23.67 -14.81
CA GLY A 286 10.32 -24.15 -13.72
C GLY A 286 10.32 -25.68 -13.67
N TYR A 287 11.17 -26.24 -12.84
CA TYR A 287 11.21 -27.67 -12.58
C TYR A 287 11.04 -27.93 -11.08
N GLY A 288 10.19 -28.90 -10.75
CA GLY A 288 10.06 -29.33 -9.36
C GLY A 288 11.34 -30.01 -8.89
N ALA A 289 11.97 -29.50 -7.83
CA ALA A 289 13.23 -30.04 -7.33
C ALA A 289 13.15 -31.52 -6.92
N PHE A 290 12.00 -31.95 -6.38
CA PHE A 290 11.77 -33.36 -6.02
C PHE A 290 11.24 -34.20 -7.18
N SER A 291 10.31 -33.65 -7.97
CA SER A 291 9.61 -34.43 -8.99
C SER A 291 10.33 -34.48 -10.34
N GLY A 292 11.26 -33.55 -10.60
CA GLY A 292 11.89 -33.34 -11.91
C GLY A 292 10.94 -32.88 -13.00
N LYS A 293 9.64 -32.72 -12.71
CA LYS A 293 8.62 -32.39 -13.70
C LYS A 293 8.66 -30.90 -14.04
N CYS A 294 8.55 -30.60 -15.33
CA CYS A 294 8.35 -29.23 -15.81
C CYS A 294 7.00 -28.71 -15.31
N VAL A 295 7.01 -27.51 -14.71
CA VAL A 295 5.83 -26.80 -14.22
C VAL A 295 5.80 -25.39 -14.82
N THR A 296 4.60 -24.84 -14.96
CA THR A 296 4.43 -23.45 -15.42
C THR A 296 4.28 -22.54 -14.20
N VAL A 297 5.06 -21.47 -14.18
CA VAL A 297 5.04 -20.44 -13.15
C VAL A 297 4.49 -19.16 -13.75
N ILE A 298 3.34 -18.72 -13.24
CA ILE A 298 2.67 -17.49 -13.65
C ILE A 298 2.88 -16.45 -12.56
N MET A 299 3.46 -15.30 -12.91
CA MET A 299 3.65 -14.19 -11.99
C MET A 299 2.79 -13.01 -12.43
N SER A 300 1.95 -12.49 -11.54
CA SER A 300 1.14 -11.30 -11.81
C SER A 300 1.08 -10.38 -10.60
N VAL A 301 1.06 -9.08 -10.87
CA VAL A 301 0.89 -8.05 -9.85
C VAL A 301 -0.57 -7.65 -9.80
N LEU A 302 -1.19 -7.82 -8.63
CA LEU A 302 -2.61 -7.63 -8.40
C LEU A 302 -2.87 -6.71 -7.21
N SER A 303 -4.04 -6.08 -7.17
CA SER A 303 -4.57 -5.53 -5.92
C SER A 303 -4.99 -6.65 -4.97
N ARG A 304 -5.19 -6.32 -3.68
CA ARG A 304 -5.69 -7.26 -2.68
C ARG A 304 -6.99 -7.96 -3.11
N ARG A 305 -7.95 -7.21 -3.67
CA ARG A 305 -9.24 -7.77 -4.13
C ARG A 305 -9.04 -8.74 -5.31
N GLU A 306 -8.25 -8.33 -6.30
CA GLU A 306 -7.93 -9.17 -7.47
C GLU A 306 -7.17 -10.45 -7.07
N ALA A 307 -6.24 -10.36 -6.10
CA ALA A 307 -5.52 -11.51 -5.57
C ALA A 307 -6.44 -12.53 -4.87
N VAL A 308 -7.45 -12.07 -4.13
CA VAL A 308 -8.46 -12.96 -3.53
C VAL A 308 -9.31 -13.64 -4.61
N GLN A 309 -9.70 -12.90 -5.66
CA GLN A 309 -10.45 -13.46 -6.79
C GLN A 309 -9.63 -14.54 -7.52
N LEU A 310 -8.37 -14.24 -7.84
CA LEU A 310 -7.48 -15.21 -8.47
C LEU A 310 -7.30 -16.46 -7.61
N ARG A 311 -7.05 -16.29 -6.29
CA ARG A 311 -6.88 -17.41 -5.38
C ARG A 311 -8.10 -18.35 -5.36
N ARG A 312 -9.32 -17.78 -5.35
CA ARG A 312 -10.56 -18.57 -5.39
C ARG A 312 -10.67 -19.33 -6.70
N TYR A 313 -10.49 -18.63 -7.82
CA TYR A 313 -10.59 -19.21 -9.15
C TYR A 313 -9.57 -20.32 -9.40
N THR A 314 -8.30 -20.10 -9.07
CA THR A 314 -7.25 -21.10 -9.26
C THR A 314 -7.51 -22.36 -8.42
N ARG A 315 -8.00 -22.22 -7.19
CA ARG A 315 -8.29 -23.36 -6.32
C ARG A 315 -9.48 -24.20 -6.80
N GLU A 316 -10.43 -23.58 -7.50
CA GLU A 316 -11.56 -24.27 -8.13
C GLU A 316 -11.12 -25.06 -9.36
N ILE A 317 -10.17 -24.53 -10.14
CA ILE A 317 -9.73 -25.15 -11.41
C ILE A 317 -8.65 -26.19 -11.21
N ASP A 318 -7.67 -25.90 -10.37
CA ASP A 318 -6.56 -26.80 -10.09
C ASP A 318 -6.35 -26.87 -8.55
N PRO A 319 -6.98 -27.85 -7.89
CA PRO A 319 -6.80 -28.06 -6.45
C PRO A 319 -5.34 -28.37 -6.05
N GLY A 320 -4.52 -28.84 -6.99
CA GLY A 320 -3.09 -29.10 -6.80
C GLY A 320 -2.20 -27.89 -7.05
N ALA A 321 -2.74 -26.78 -7.57
CA ALA A 321 -2.01 -25.55 -7.75
C ALA A 321 -1.71 -24.88 -6.39
N PHE A 322 -0.54 -24.28 -6.29
CA PHE A 322 -0.21 -23.43 -5.16
C PHE A 322 0.04 -21.99 -5.60
N ILE A 323 -0.36 -21.06 -4.74
CA ILE A 323 -0.21 -19.64 -4.96
C ILE A 323 0.55 -19.05 -3.80
N THR A 324 1.65 -18.37 -4.10
CA THR A 324 2.36 -17.51 -3.15
C THR A 324 1.90 -16.08 -3.37
N ILE A 325 1.45 -15.42 -2.30
CA ILE A 325 1.02 -14.02 -2.31
C ILE A 325 1.99 -13.25 -1.43
N VAL A 326 2.79 -12.39 -2.05
CA VAL A 326 3.79 -11.56 -1.36
C VAL A 326 3.35 -10.11 -1.39
N ASP A 327 3.52 -9.44 -0.25
CA ASP A 327 3.23 -8.03 -0.09
C ASP A 327 4.42 -7.22 -0.62
N SER A 328 4.19 -6.42 -1.66
CA SER A 328 5.21 -5.50 -2.16
C SER A 328 4.93 -4.09 -1.66
N SER A 329 5.95 -3.47 -1.07
CA SER A 329 5.92 -2.07 -0.61
C SER A 329 5.93 -1.08 -1.78
N GLU A 330 6.46 -1.46 -2.93
CA GLU A 330 6.56 -0.58 -4.11
C GLU A 330 6.60 -1.40 -5.41
N ILE A 331 6.00 -0.87 -6.48
CA ILE A 331 6.04 -1.45 -7.83
C ILE A 331 6.19 -0.30 -8.83
N VAL A 332 7.29 -0.30 -9.58
CA VAL A 332 7.62 0.76 -10.54
C VAL A 332 7.40 0.24 -11.96
N GLY A 333 6.70 1.00 -12.81
CA GLY A 333 6.53 0.70 -14.23
C GLY A 333 5.14 0.93 -14.80
N LYS A 334 5.01 0.76 -16.12
CA LYS A 334 3.76 0.99 -16.88
C LYS A 334 2.60 0.14 -16.34
N GLY A 335 1.43 0.76 -16.15
CA GLY A 335 0.23 0.11 -15.64
C GLY A 335 0.11 0.07 -14.11
N PHE A 336 1.10 0.61 -13.39
CA PHE A 336 1.09 0.78 -11.94
C PHE A 336 1.36 2.26 -11.60
N ARG A 337 0.80 2.72 -10.46
CA ARG A 337 1.09 4.04 -9.90
C ARG A 337 2.49 3.99 -9.30
N GLY A 338 3.50 4.28 -10.11
CA GLY A 338 4.90 4.43 -9.72
C GLY A 338 5.55 5.41 -10.67
N THR A 339 6.03 6.52 -10.14
CA THR A 339 6.71 7.60 -10.86
C THR A 339 7.88 7.04 -11.68
N ASN A 340 7.92 7.39 -12.97
CA ASN A 340 9.18 7.53 -13.70
C ASN A 340 9.73 8.94 -13.48
#